data_AF-A0A6A7LRH1-F1
#
_entry.id   AF-A0A6A7LRH1-F1
#
_cell.length_a   1.000
_cell.length_b   1.000
_cell.length_c   1.000
_cell.angle_alpha   90.00
_cell.angle_beta   90.00
_cell.angle_gamma   90.00
#
_symmetry.space_group_name_H-M   'P 1'
#
loop_
_entity.id
_entity.type
_entity.pdbx_description
1 polymer ?
#
loop_
_entity_poly.entity_id
_entity_poly.type
_entity_poly.pdbx_seq_one_letter_code
_entity_poly.pdbx_strand_id
1 'polypeptide(L)'
;MSTAEEIARVRRRITKLSRWTQGASARTAGGAPVEPDAFVAVRWCVEGARRRERMTDDVYWHIERVSAELFGCSPLGVNDELGHAAVLRVLDEAERRAKEEGDV
;
A
#
# COMPACT_ATOMS: atom_id res chain seq x y z
N MET A 1 -4.94 -5.63 -16.37
CA MET A 1 -5.04 -4.63 -15.29
C MET A 1 -3.76 -3.84 -15.37
N SER A 2 -3.85 -2.52 -15.39
CA SER A 2 -2.66 -1.68 -15.46
C SER A 2 -1.93 -1.60 -14.13
N THR A 3 -0.65 -1.23 -14.17
CA THR A 3 0.14 -0.86 -12.98
C THR A 3 -0.60 0.21 -12.16
N ALA A 4 -1.14 1.23 -12.84
CA ALA A 4 -1.92 2.28 -12.19
C ALA A 4 -3.21 1.75 -11.52
N GLU A 5 -3.93 0.82 -12.15
CA GLU A 5 -5.13 0.22 -11.58
C GLU A 5 -4.84 -0.60 -10.32
N GLU A 6 -3.76 -1.38 -10.31
CA GLU A 6 -3.33 -2.17 -9.15
C GLU A 6 -2.98 -1.26 -7.96
N ILE A 7 -2.19 -0.21 -8.20
CA ILE A 7 -1.84 0.79 -7.18
C ILE A 7 -3.11 1.44 -6.63
N ALA A 8 -4.03 1.85 -7.51
CA ALA A 8 -5.26 2.50 -7.11
C ALA A 8 -6.16 1.59 -6.24
N ARG A 9 -6.15 0.27 -6.46
CA ARG A 9 -6.87 -0.70 -5.60
C ARG A 9 -6.29 -0.76 -4.20
N VAL A 10 -4.96 -0.86 -4.08
CA VAL A 10 -4.26 -0.86 -2.78
C VAL A 10 -4.52 0.45 -2.04
N ARG A 11 -4.36 1.57 -2.74
CA ARG A 11 -4.63 2.91 -2.21
C ARG A 11 -6.07 3.03 -1.70
N ARG A 12 -7.08 2.62 -2.48
CA ARG A 12 -8.50 2.68 -2.06
C ARG A 12 -8.78 1.88 -0.79
N ARG A 13 -8.06 0.78 -0.56
CA ARG A 13 -8.22 -0.04 0.65
C ARG A 13 -7.78 0.71 1.91
N ILE A 14 -6.65 1.42 1.83
CA ILE A 14 -6.05 2.08 3.00
C ILE A 14 -6.25 3.59 3.03
N THR A 15 -6.92 4.22 2.05
CA THR A 15 -7.09 5.69 2.00
C THR A 15 -7.82 6.26 3.21
N LYS A 16 -8.71 5.48 3.85
CA LYS A 16 -9.37 5.88 5.09
C LYS A 16 -8.46 5.49 6.25
N LEU A 17 -8.14 6.44 7.13
CA LEU A 17 -7.29 6.17 8.30
C LEU A 17 -7.82 5.02 9.16
N SER A 18 -9.16 4.88 9.29
CA SER A 18 -9.80 3.77 10.01
C SER A 18 -9.64 2.39 9.37
N ARG A 19 -9.13 2.32 8.13
CA ARG A 19 -8.78 1.09 7.40
C ARG A 19 -7.26 0.90 7.29
N TRP A 20 -6.48 1.77 7.90
CA TRP A 20 -5.03 1.68 7.93
C TRP A 20 -4.52 1.19 9.29
N THR A 21 -3.37 0.54 9.29
CA THR A 21 -2.60 0.25 10.50
C THR A 21 -1.10 0.35 10.24
N GLN A 22 -0.40 0.85 11.24
CA GLN A 22 1.05 0.76 11.35
C GLN A 22 1.47 -0.65 11.78
N GLY A 23 2.70 -1.03 11.45
CA GLY A 23 3.29 -2.33 11.73
C GLY A 23 2.92 -3.42 10.71
N ALA A 24 3.48 -4.61 10.92
CA ALA A 24 3.45 -5.70 9.95
C ALA A 24 2.22 -6.63 10.06
N SER A 25 0.99 -6.13 9.98
CA SER A 25 -0.20 -7.01 9.98
C SER A 25 -1.48 -6.35 9.43
N ALA A 26 -2.39 -7.17 8.87
CA ALA A 26 -3.79 -6.78 8.79
C ALA A 26 -4.46 -6.95 10.17
N ARG A 27 -5.54 -6.22 10.44
CA ARG A 27 -6.24 -6.25 11.73
C ARG A 27 -7.75 -6.27 11.58
N THR A 28 -8.43 -6.83 12.57
CA THR A 28 -9.88 -6.72 12.75
C THR A 28 -10.29 -5.30 13.16
N ALA A 29 -11.60 -5.05 13.26
CA ALA A 29 -12.13 -3.76 13.74
C ALA A 29 -11.67 -3.45 15.17
N GLY A 30 -11.55 -4.49 16.00
CA GLY A 30 -11.05 -4.39 17.37
C GLY A 30 -9.52 -4.31 17.50
N GLY A 31 -8.78 -4.34 16.38
CA GLY A 31 -7.32 -4.20 16.36
C GLY A 31 -6.52 -5.50 16.51
N ALA A 32 -7.20 -6.65 16.62
CA ALA A 32 -6.53 -7.95 16.68
C ALA A 32 -5.85 -8.28 15.34
N PRO A 33 -4.61 -8.77 15.31
CA PRO A 33 -3.91 -9.13 14.09
C PRO A 33 -4.55 -10.35 13.41
N VAL A 34 -4.62 -10.35 12.09
CA VAL A 34 -5.17 -11.43 11.25
C VAL A 34 -4.43 -11.50 9.92
N GLU A 35 -4.59 -12.62 9.20
CA GLU A 35 -4.11 -12.72 7.82
C GLU A 35 -4.82 -11.69 6.91
N PRO A 36 -4.12 -11.12 5.91
CA PRO A 36 -4.70 -10.10 5.03
C PRO A 36 -5.96 -10.52 4.27
N ASP A 37 -6.11 -11.81 3.98
CA ASP A 37 -7.24 -12.40 3.26
C ASP A 37 -8.38 -12.87 4.16
N ALA A 38 -8.20 -12.84 5.49
CA ALA A 38 -9.22 -13.19 6.45
C ALA A 38 -10.47 -12.30 6.28
N PHE A 39 -11.66 -12.89 6.30
CA PHE A 39 -12.93 -12.17 6.13
C PHE A 39 -13.13 -11.05 7.16
N VAL A 40 -12.57 -11.22 8.36
CA VAL A 40 -12.66 -10.26 9.47
C VAL A 40 -11.64 -9.12 9.38
N ALA A 41 -10.70 -9.15 8.43
CA ALA A 41 -9.72 -8.08 8.25
C ALA A 41 -10.39 -6.80 7.72
N VAL A 42 -10.18 -5.68 8.41
CA VAL A 42 -10.75 -4.38 8.05
C VAL A 42 -9.75 -3.22 8.12
N ARG A 43 -8.54 -3.47 8.64
CA ARG A 43 -7.42 -2.53 8.68
C ARG A 43 -6.17 -3.19 8.10
N TRP A 44 -5.40 -2.45 7.30
CA TRP A 44 -4.21 -2.98 6.62
C TRP A 44 -3.05 -1.99 6.66
N CYS A 45 -1.83 -2.50 6.83
CA CYS A 45 -0.62 -1.81 6.39
C CYS A 45 -0.51 -1.90 4.86
N VAL A 46 0.48 -1.23 4.26
CA VAL A 46 0.71 -1.26 2.80
C VAL A 46 0.90 -2.68 2.27
N GLU A 47 1.66 -3.53 2.97
CA GLU A 47 1.90 -4.93 2.61
C GLU A 47 0.62 -5.79 2.71
N GLY A 48 -0.12 -5.65 3.80
CA GLY A 48 -1.40 -6.35 3.96
C GLY A 48 -2.39 -5.94 2.86
N ALA A 49 -2.41 -4.67 2.47
CA ALA A 49 -3.27 -4.16 1.42
C ALA A 49 -2.89 -4.72 0.05
N ARG A 50 -1.59 -4.77 -0.30
CA ARG A 50 -1.12 -5.33 -1.57
C ARG A 50 -1.45 -6.83 -1.68
N ARG A 51 -1.20 -7.60 -0.61
CA ARG A 51 -1.52 -9.04 -0.56
C ARG A 51 -3.02 -9.27 -0.73
N ARG A 52 -3.84 -8.45 -0.07
CA ARG A 52 -5.31 -8.53 -0.18
C ARG A 52 -5.81 -8.21 -1.60
N GLU A 53 -5.21 -7.23 -2.27
CA GLU A 53 -5.58 -6.86 -3.64
C GLU A 53 -4.96 -7.77 -4.71
N ARG A 54 -4.04 -8.67 -4.31
CA ARG A 54 -3.25 -9.54 -5.20
C ARG A 54 -2.41 -8.72 -6.19
N MET A 55 -1.79 -7.65 -5.68
CA MET A 55 -0.83 -6.85 -6.44
C MET A 55 0.35 -7.71 -6.86
N THR A 56 0.79 -7.56 -8.10
CA THR A 56 1.97 -8.24 -8.64
C THR A 56 3.26 -7.69 -8.04
N ASP A 57 4.34 -8.48 -8.06
CA ASP A 57 5.61 -8.03 -7.53
C ASP A 57 6.22 -6.90 -8.39
N ASP A 58 6.03 -6.90 -9.71
CA ASP A 58 6.49 -5.82 -10.60
C ASP A 58 5.89 -4.45 -10.24
N VAL A 59 4.58 -4.42 -9.98
CA VAL A 59 3.91 -3.22 -9.49
C VAL A 59 4.42 -2.83 -8.11
N TYR A 60 4.69 -3.80 -7.25
CA TYR A 60 5.27 -3.51 -5.94
C TYR A 60 6.69 -2.92 -6.05
N TRP A 61 7.54 -3.44 -6.92
CA TRP A 61 8.88 -2.89 -7.20
C TRP A 61 8.81 -1.45 -7.71
N HIS A 62 7.80 -1.12 -8.52
CA HIS A 62 7.56 0.25 -8.94
C HIS A 62 7.26 1.17 -7.73
N ILE A 63 6.40 0.73 -6.80
CA ILE A 63 6.13 1.46 -5.55
C ILE A 63 7.38 1.58 -4.69
N GLU A 64 8.19 0.51 -4.59
CA GLU A 64 9.44 0.53 -3.81
C GLU A 64 10.44 1.55 -4.35
N ARG A 65 10.62 1.62 -5.67
CA ARG A 65 11.46 2.63 -6.32
C ARG A 65 11.00 4.04 -5.98
N VAL A 66 9.70 4.32 -6.11
CA VAL A 66 9.13 5.64 -5.77
C VAL A 66 9.30 5.97 -4.29
N SER A 67 9.10 4.99 -3.41
CA SER A 67 9.31 5.15 -1.96
C SER A 67 10.75 5.52 -1.63
N ALA A 68 11.71 4.82 -2.25
CA ALA A 68 13.13 5.08 -2.08
C ALA A 68 13.53 6.48 -2.57
N GLU A 69 12.98 6.93 -3.70
CA GLU A 69 13.26 8.28 -4.21
C GLU A 69 12.65 9.39 -3.35
N LEU A 70 11.44 9.20 -2.83
CA LEU A 70 10.75 10.23 -2.03
C LEU A 70 11.28 10.33 -0.59
N PHE A 71 11.63 9.20 0.00
CA PHE A 71 11.88 9.11 1.45
C PHE A 71 13.15 8.35 1.83
N GLY A 72 13.88 7.76 0.88
CA GLY A 72 15.10 7.00 1.16
C GLY A 72 14.88 5.64 1.82
N CYS A 73 13.64 5.14 1.87
CA CYS A 73 13.31 3.85 2.49
C CYS A 73 12.17 3.12 1.74
N SER A 74 11.97 1.85 2.11
CA SER A 74 10.93 1.00 1.51
C SER A 74 9.52 1.44 1.92
N PRO A 75 8.46 1.00 1.22
CA PRO A 75 7.08 1.33 1.59
C PRO A 75 6.72 0.87 3.00
N LEU A 76 7.33 -0.21 3.49
CA LEU A 76 7.22 -0.68 4.86
C LEU A 76 7.86 0.30 5.86
N GLY A 77 9.07 0.80 5.56
CA GLY A 77 9.72 1.83 6.37
C GLY A 77 8.87 3.11 6.42
N VAL A 78 8.34 3.56 5.29
CA VAL A 78 7.41 4.71 5.24
C VAL A 78 6.17 4.45 6.12
N ASN A 79 5.59 3.25 6.02
CA ASN A 79 4.44 2.87 6.84
C ASN A 79 4.71 2.92 8.34
N ASP A 80 5.89 2.44 8.75
CA ASP A 80 6.22 2.24 10.16
C ASP A 80 6.89 3.46 10.80
N GLU A 81 7.51 4.34 10.03
CA GLU A 81 8.26 5.49 10.57
C GLU A 81 7.60 6.84 10.25
N LEU A 82 6.97 6.97 9.08
CA LEU A 82 6.46 8.25 8.58
C LEU A 82 4.92 8.34 8.60
N GLY A 83 4.25 7.19 8.67
CA GLY A 83 2.83 7.08 8.90
C GLY A 83 1.95 7.24 7.66
N HIS A 84 0.63 7.27 7.90
CA HIS A 84 -0.39 7.08 6.87
C HIS A 84 -0.32 8.07 5.70
N ALA A 85 -0.12 9.36 5.98
CA ALA A 85 -0.07 10.39 4.95
C ALA A 85 1.13 10.20 3.99
N ALA A 86 2.28 9.78 4.52
CA ALA A 86 3.46 9.50 3.72
C ALA A 86 3.25 8.26 2.82
N VAL A 87 2.61 7.21 3.34
CA VAL A 87 2.22 6.04 2.54
C VAL A 87 1.31 6.44 1.38
N LEU A 88 0.29 7.27 1.63
CA LEU A 88 -0.59 7.74 0.56
C LEU A 88 0.16 8.56 -0.49
N ARG A 89 1.11 9.41 -0.07
CA ARG A 89 1.96 10.18 -0.99
C ARG A 89 2.81 9.28 -1.88
N VAL A 90 3.37 8.18 -1.35
CA VAL A 90 4.10 7.18 -2.17
C VAL A 90 3.16 6.58 -3.21
N LEU A 91 1.98 6.12 -2.79
CA LEU A 91 1.01 5.48 -3.69
C LEU A 91 0.47 6.44 -4.76
N ASP A 92 0.18 7.69 -4.39
CA ASP A 92 -0.29 8.72 -5.31
C ASP A 92 0.77 9.03 -6.38
N GLU A 93 2.04 9.15 -5.98
CA GLU A 93 3.14 9.41 -6.91
C GLU A 93 3.42 8.21 -7.82
N ALA A 94 3.40 6.99 -7.28
CA ALA A 94 3.55 5.77 -8.06
C ALA A 94 2.40 5.61 -9.08
N GLU A 95 1.16 5.86 -8.67
CA GLU A 95 0.01 5.83 -9.57
C GLU A 95 0.13 6.89 -10.69
N ARG A 96 0.60 8.10 -10.35
CA ARG A 96 0.82 9.17 -11.33
C ARG A 96 1.86 8.78 -12.38
N ARG A 97 3.03 8.27 -11.95
CA ARG A 97 4.11 7.85 -12.86
C ARG A 97 3.70 6.69 -13.75
N ALA A 98 3.01 5.69 -13.20
CA ALA A 98 2.49 4.58 -13.98
C ALA A 98 1.55 5.04 -15.12
N LYS A 99 0.75 6.08 -14.89
CA LYS A 99 -0.12 6.67 -15.94
C LYS A 99 0.66 7.43 -17.01
N GLU A 100 1.79 8.04 -16.65
CA GLU A 100 2.63 8.82 -17.58
C GLU A 100 3.58 7.94 -18.41
N GLU A 101 4.11 6.88 -17.80
CA GLU A 101 5.03 5.93 -18.45
C GLU A 101 4.32 5.02 -19.46
N GLY A 102 2.98 4.91 -19.38
CA GLY A 102 2.17 4.09 -20.28
C GLY A 102 2.43 2.60 -20.10
N ASP A 103 1.76 1.98 -19.11
CA ASP A 103 1.72 0.54 -18.82
C ASP A 103 2.90 -0.28 -19.36
N VAL A 104 3.94 -0.40 -18.54
CA VAL A 104 5.11 -1.29 -18.76
C VAL A 104 4.67 -2.72 -19.05
#